data_AF-A0A9D4KHG3-F1
#
_entry.id   AF-A0A9D4KHG3-F1
#
_cell.length_a   1.000
_cell.length_b   1.000
_cell.length_c   1.000
_cell.angle_alpha   90.00
_cell.angle_beta   90.00
_cell.angle_gamma   90.00
#
_symmetry.space_group_name_H-M   'P 1'
#
loop_
_entity.id
_entity.type
_entity.pdbx_description
1 polymer ?
#
loop_
_entity_poly.entity_id
_entity_poly.type
_entity_poly.pdbx_seq_one_letter_code
_entity_poly.pdbx_strand_id
1 'polypeptide(L)' 'MPNRKDLLVLDTDASDKAISGVLSEIQAEVPMVVCNESYAQTKEKRRFCTARRE' A
#
# COMPACT_ATOMS: atom_id res chain seq x y z
N MET A 1 -16.19 14.81 -3.49
CA MET A 1 -16.07 14.01 -2.25
C MET A 1 -16.04 12.55 -2.67
N PRO A 2 -15.15 11.71 -2.10
CA PRO A 2 -15.09 10.29 -2.43
C PRO A 2 -16.45 9.64 -2.15
N ASN A 3 -16.95 8.87 -3.11
CA ASN A 3 -18.30 8.35 -3.06
C ASN A 3 -18.28 7.02 -2.31
N ARG A 4 -19.17 6.81 -1.36
CA ARG A 4 -19.15 5.63 -0.45
C ARG A 4 -19.31 4.26 -1.15
N LYS A 5 -19.48 4.25 -2.48
CA LYS A 5 -19.65 3.07 -3.34
C LYS A 5 -18.43 2.80 -4.23
N ASP A 6 -17.46 3.69 -4.26
CA ASP A 6 -16.31 3.57 -5.14
C ASP A 6 -15.32 2.57 -4.54
N LEU A 7 -14.66 1.79 -5.41
CA LEU A 7 -13.75 0.74 -4.97
C LEU A 7 -12.43 1.38 -4.53
N LEU A 8 -12.07 1.19 -3.27
CA LEU A 8 -10.74 1.55 -2.77
C LEU A 8 -9.78 0.38 -2.98
N VAL A 9 -8.66 0.65 -3.64
CA VAL A 9 -7.57 -0.29 -3.87
C VAL A 9 -6.35 0.19 -3.12
N LEU A 10 -5.77 -0.71 -2.31
CA LEU A 10 -4.51 -0.46 -1.62
C LEU A 10 -3.43 -1.34 -2.23
N ASP A 11 -2.55 -0.72 -3.01
CA ASP A 11 -1.37 -1.38 -3.56
C ASP A 11 -0.21 -1.21 -2.60
N THR A 12 0.28 -2.32 -2.05
CA THR A 12 1.42 -2.30 -1.13
C THR A 12 2.66 -2.92 -1.77
N ASP A 13 3.80 -2.28 -1.58
CA ASP A 13 5.10 -2.85 -1.87
C ASP A 13 5.95 -2.90 -0.60
N ALA A 14 6.78 -3.93 -0.47
CA ALA A 14 7.56 -4.16 0.73
C ALA A 14 8.98 -4.59 0.38
N SER A 15 9.93 -4.00 1.11
CA SER A 15 11.34 -4.35 1.07
C SER A 15 11.84 -4.77 2.44
N ASP A 16 13.11 -5.15 2.52
CA ASP A 16 13.84 -5.37 3.77
C ASP A 16 13.98 -4.10 4.62
N LYS A 17 13.70 -2.92 4.08
CA LYS A 17 13.93 -1.62 4.76
C LYS A 17 12.67 -0.84 5.05
N ALA A 18 11.65 -0.95 4.20
CA ALA A 18 10.45 -0.13 4.26
C ALA A 18 9.25 -0.85 3.64
N ILE A 19 8.06 -0.43 4.05
CA ILE A 19 6.78 -0.77 3.40
C ILE A 19 6.22 0.52 2.83
N SER A 20 5.75 0.48 1.60
CA SER A 20 5.03 1.58 0.95
C SER A 20 3.64 1.13 0.52
N GLY A 21 2.70 2.06 0.51
CA GLY A 21 1.32 1.83 0.09
C GLY A 21 0.82 3.01 -0.74
N VAL A 22 0.09 2.70 -1.81
CA VAL A 22 -0.66 3.65 -2.63
C VAL A 22 -2.13 3.32 -2.47
N LEU A 23 -2.91 4.26 -1.94
CA LEU A 23 -4.36 4.15 -1.88
C LEU A 23 -4.95 4.85 -3.11
N SER A 24 -5.69 4.09 -3.91
CA SER A 24 -6.41 4.59 -5.07
C SER A 24 -7.90 4.34 -4.94
N GLU A 25 -8.71 5.23 -5.50
CA GLU A 25 -10.15 5.06 -5.67
C GLU A 25 -10.44 4.82 -7.16
N ILE A 26 -11.14 3.73 -7.49
CA ILE A 26 -11.56 3.48 -8.86
C ILE A 26 -12.91 4.15 -9.06
N GLN A 27 -12.91 5.24 -9.83
CA GLN A 27 -14.11 5.94 -10.28
C GLN A 27 -14.27 5.71 -11.77
N ALA A 28 -15.40 5.13 -12.19
CA ALA A 28 -15.71 4.86 -13.60
C ALA A 28 -14.55 4.16 -14.36
N GLU A 29 -13.96 3.12 -13.75
CA GLU A 29 -12.84 2.33 -14.29
C GLU A 29 -11.49 3.06 -14.40
N VAL A 30 -11.41 4.31 -13.96
CA VAL A 30 -10.15 5.07 -13.92
C VAL A 30 -9.63 5.11 -12.47
N PRO A 31 -8.42 4.61 -12.19
CA PRO A 31 -7.82 4.72 -10.87
C PRO A 31 -7.34 6.15 -10.60
N MET A 32 -7.82 6.75 -9.51
CA MET A 32 -7.34 8.03 -8.98
C MET A 32 -6.57 7.79 -7.68
N VAL A 33 -5.35 8.30 -7.58
CA VAL A 33 -4.56 8.23 -6.34
C VAL A 33 -5.12 9.19 -5.30
N VAL A 34 -5.44 8.65 -4.12
CA VAL A 34 -5.96 9.40 -2.96
C VAL A 34 -4.82 9.78 -2.02
N CYS A 35 -3.97 8.82 -1.66
CA CYS A 35 -2.79 9.07 -0.84
C CYS A 35 -1.68 8.05 -1.09
N ASN A 36 -0.46 8.44 -0.73
CA ASN A 36 0.71 7.58 -0.71
C ASN A 36 1.31 7.65 0.68
N GLU A 37 1.64 6.51 1.27
CA GLU A 37 2.29 6.44 2.57
C GLU A 37 3.46 5.46 2.54
N SER A 38 4.48 5.77 3.34
CA SER A 38 5.65 4.91 3.46
C SER A 38 6.15 4.87 4.89
N TYR A 39 6.53 3.68 5.33
CA TYR A 39 7.00 3.45 6.69
C TYR A 39 8.35 2.74 6.65
N ALA A 40 9.38 3.44 7.13
CA ALA A 40 10.71 2.88 7.32
C ALA A 40 10.70 1.92 8.52
N GLN A 41 11.12 0.68 8.29
CA GLN A 41 11.13 -0.34 9.33
C GLN A 41 12.29 -0.12 10.32
N THR A 42 12.01 -0.40 11.59
CA THR A 42 13.03 -0.50 12.64
C THR A 42 13.95 -1.69 12.39
N LYS A 43 15.19 -1.66 12.90
CA LYS A 43 16.19 -2.72 12.67
C LYS A 43 15.69 -4.13 13.01
N GLU A 44 14.81 -4.24 14.02
CA GLU A 44 14.19 -5.49 14.46
C GLU A 44 13.20 -6.06 13.44
N LYS A 45 12.49 -5.20 12.70
CA LYS A 45 11.45 -5.60 11.73
C LYS A 45 12.00 -5.95 10.34
N ARG A 46 13.16 -5.40 9.97
CA ARG A 46 13.82 -5.56 8.64
C ARG A 46 14.08 -6.99 8.18
N ARG A 47 14.07 -7.96 9.10
CA ARG A 47 14.29 -9.39 8.82
C ARG A 47 13.01 -10.23 8.85
N PHE A 48 11.87 -9.61 9.15
CA PHE A 48 10.58 -10.30 9.17
C PHE A 48 9.97 -10.39 7.76
N CYS A 49 10.27 -9.43 6.88
CA CYS A 49 9.68 -9.32 5.54
C CYS A 49 10.39 -10.12 4.44
N THR A 50 11.46 -10.86 4.75
CA THR A 50 12.05 -11.82 3.81
C THR A 50 11.22 -13.11 3.78
N ALA A 51 10.12 -13.07 3.02
CA ALA A 51 9.39 -14.22 2.47
C ALA A 51 8.98 -15.34 3.45
N ARG A 52 7.71 -15.35 3.87
CA ARG A 52 6.94 -16.61 3.84
C ARG A 52 6.55 -16.84 2.37
N ARG A 53 7.38 -17.55 1.64
CA ARG A 53 6.98 -18.25 0.40
C ARG A 53 6.22 -19.49 0.87
N GLU A 54 4.89 -19.44 0.84
CA GLU A 54 4.05 -20.64 0.79
C GLU A 54 3.94 -21.13 -0.65
#